data_AF-A0A9E3B6A0-F1
#
_entry.id   AF-A0A9E3B6A0-F1
#
_cell.length_a   1.000
_cell.length_b   1.000
_cell.length_c   1.000
_cell.angle_alpha   90.00
_cell.angle_beta   90.00
_cell.angle_gamma   90.00
#
_symmetry.space_group_name_H-M   'P 1'
#
loop_
_entity.id
_entity.type
_entity.pdbx_description
1 polymer ?
#
loop_
_entity_poly.entity_id
_entity_poly.type
_entity_poly.pdbx_seq_one_letter_code
_entity_poly.pdbx_strand_id
1 'polypeptide(L)'
;MLLQSCLLCDTVQLDAHDSVLILNSAPDPFTQQIAQHGNIEMMLLAEDNIAAAKAVEASPASRKIALSHVAFHDYILHHQPGTIDVAVMNLLYQSGTAWVVHGLQVAAYALRAGG
;
A
#
# COMPACT_ATOMS: atom_id res chain seq x y z
N MET A 1 -10.50 14.87 -20.55
CA MET A 1 -10.08 13.88 -19.54
C MET A 1 -8.58 14.00 -19.39
N LEU A 2 -8.11 14.51 -18.27
CA LEU A 2 -6.68 14.42 -17.94
C LEU A 2 -6.43 12.96 -17.62
N LEU A 3 -5.66 12.25 -18.47
CA LEU A 3 -5.06 11.00 -18.04
C LEU A 3 -4.12 11.37 -16.89
N GLN A 4 -4.55 11.15 -15.65
CA GLN A 4 -3.60 11.11 -14.55
C GLN A 4 -2.67 9.94 -14.85
N SER A 5 -1.45 10.25 -15.24
CA SER A 5 -0.41 9.25 -15.43
C SER A 5 -0.20 8.53 -14.09
N CYS A 6 -0.43 7.23 -14.06
CA CYS A 6 -0.15 6.39 -12.91
C CYS A 6 0.93 5.37 -13.31
N LEU A 7 2.20 5.73 -13.15
CA LEU A 7 3.31 4.86 -13.55
C LEU A 7 3.26 3.50 -12.83
N LEU A 8 2.88 3.49 -11.55
CA LEU A 8 2.74 2.24 -10.79
C LEU A 8 1.64 1.34 -11.36
N CYS A 9 0.53 1.92 -11.82
CA CYS A 9 -0.58 1.20 -12.43
C CYS A 9 -0.16 0.47 -13.72
N ASP A 10 0.80 1.04 -14.45
CA ASP A 10 1.29 0.50 -15.71
C ASP A 10 2.46 -0.49 -15.53
N THR A 11 3.10 -0.52 -14.35
CA THR A 11 4.37 -1.23 -14.13
C THR A 11 4.29 -2.35 -13.10
N VAL A 12 3.48 -2.19 -12.06
CA VAL A 12 3.34 -3.20 -11.01
C VAL A 12 2.32 -4.23 -11.46
N GLN A 13 2.78 -5.47 -11.66
CA GLN A 13 1.94 -6.61 -11.95
C GLN A 13 1.53 -7.26 -10.62
N LEU A 14 0.24 -7.56 -10.48
CA LEU A 14 -0.33 -8.17 -9.29
C LEU A 14 -1.14 -9.40 -9.68
N ASP A 15 -1.04 -10.45 -8.88
CA ASP A 15 -1.75 -11.70 -9.02
C ASP A 15 -2.86 -11.85 -7.97
N ALA A 16 -3.82 -12.74 -8.26
CA ALA A 16 -4.99 -13.02 -7.40
C ALA A 16 -4.66 -13.48 -5.98
N HIS A 17 -3.42 -13.92 -5.77
CA HIS A 17 -2.92 -14.46 -4.50
C HIS A 17 -1.97 -13.50 -3.79
N ASP A 18 -1.76 -12.29 -4.33
CA ASP A 18 -0.84 -11.35 -3.73
C ASP A 18 -1.45 -10.70 -2.49
N SER A 19 -0.66 -10.67 -1.42
CA SER A 19 -0.84 -9.76 -0.30
C SER A 19 -0.05 -8.47 -0.57
N VAL A 20 -0.76 -7.34 -0.70
CA VAL A 20 -0.17 -6.05 -1.08
C VAL A 20 -0.11 -5.09 0.11
N LEU A 21 1.06 -4.52 0.37
CA LEU A 21 1.29 -3.50 1.39
C LEU A 21 1.48 -2.13 0.75
N ILE A 22 0.62 -1.17 1.08
CA ILE A 22 0.75 0.24 0.67
C ILE A 22 1.39 1.04 1.81
N LEU A 23 2.56 1.62 1.54
CA LEU A 23 3.38 2.33 2.52
C LEU A 23 3.14 3.84 2.42
N ASN A 24 2.36 4.36 3.36
CA ASN A 24 2.08 5.78 3.58
C ASN A 24 1.71 6.54 2.29
N SER A 25 0.91 5.87 1.46
CA SER A 25 0.55 6.28 0.10
C SER A 25 -0.94 6.02 -0.18
N ALA A 26 -1.79 6.06 0.85
CA ALA A 26 -3.23 5.81 0.69
C ALA A 26 -3.95 6.70 -0.35
N PRO A 27 -3.63 8.00 -0.52
CA PRO A 27 -4.31 8.84 -1.51
C PRO A 27 -3.80 8.63 -2.94
N ASP A 28 -2.84 7.73 -3.17
CA ASP A 28 -2.25 7.51 -4.48
C ASP A 28 -3.26 6.90 -5.49
N PRO A 29 -3.24 7.31 -6.78
CA PRO A 29 -4.09 6.70 -7.81
C PRO A 29 -3.94 5.19 -7.94
N PHE A 30 -2.74 4.64 -7.71
CA PHE A 30 -2.50 3.20 -7.72
C PHE A 30 -3.25 2.48 -6.60
N THR A 31 -3.22 3.04 -5.38
CA THR A 31 -3.98 2.56 -4.24
C THR A 31 -5.47 2.49 -4.57
N GLN A 32 -6.01 3.54 -5.21
CA GLN A 32 -7.41 3.56 -5.63
C GLN A 32 -7.71 2.54 -6.72
N GLN A 33 -6.82 2.36 -7.70
CA GLN A 33 -7.00 1.35 -8.75
C GLN A 33 -7.03 -0.07 -8.17
N ILE A 34 -6.12 -0.41 -7.26
CA ILE A 34 -6.14 -1.73 -6.59
C ILE A 34 -7.42 -1.88 -5.78
N ALA A 35 -7.77 -0.88 -4.96
CA ALA A 35 -8.97 -0.95 -4.14
C ALA A 35 -10.25 -1.14 -4.97
N GLN A 36 -10.31 -0.57 -6.17
CA GLN A 36 -11.50 -0.62 -7.03
C GLN A 36 -11.56 -1.83 -7.96
N HIS A 37 -10.39 -2.24 -8.49
CA HIS A 37 -10.27 -3.16 -9.61
C HIS A 37 -9.25 -4.27 -9.40
N GLY A 38 -8.51 -4.25 -8.30
CA GLY A 38 -7.51 -5.26 -7.97
C GLY A 38 -8.14 -6.64 -7.82
N ASN A 39 -7.48 -7.63 -8.40
CA ASN A 39 -7.72 -9.03 -8.13
C ASN A 39 -6.51 -9.52 -7.34
N ILE A 40 -6.54 -9.35 -6.03
CA ILE A 40 -5.48 -9.69 -5.07
C ILE A 40 -6.11 -10.34 -3.84
N GLU A 41 -5.32 -11.07 -3.05
CA GLU A 41 -5.83 -11.73 -1.84
C GLU A 41 -6.20 -10.68 -0.78
N MET A 42 -5.27 -9.76 -0.50
CA MET A 42 -5.49 -8.72 0.50
C MET A 42 -4.68 -7.46 0.22
N MET A 43 -5.20 -6.35 0.72
CA MET A 43 -4.55 -5.05 0.71
C MET A 43 -4.41 -4.55 2.15
N LEU A 44 -3.19 -4.23 2.55
CA LEU A 44 -2.87 -3.65 3.85
C LEU A 44 -2.38 -2.21 3.64
N LEU A 45 -3.06 -1.25 4.25
CA LEU A 45 -2.65 0.14 4.29
C LEU A 45 -1.81 0.36 5.55
N ALA A 46 -0.52 0.60 5.40
CA ALA A 46 0.31 1.16 6.47
C ALA A 46 0.34 2.67 6.31
N GLU A 47 -0.57 3.39 6.98
CA GLU A 47 -0.85 4.81 6.71
C GLU A 47 -1.04 5.60 8.00
N ASP A 48 -0.32 6.70 8.16
CA ASP A 48 -0.44 7.56 9.34
C ASP A 48 -1.52 8.62 9.19
N ASN A 49 -1.84 9.01 7.95
CA ASN A 49 -2.98 9.87 7.68
C ASN A 49 -4.28 9.06 7.72
N ILE A 50 -4.87 8.96 8.91
CA ILE A 50 -6.13 8.24 9.16
C ILE A 50 -7.25 8.71 8.21
N ALA A 51 -7.30 9.99 7.84
CA ALA A 51 -8.31 10.48 6.92
C ALA A 51 -8.13 9.90 5.51
N ALA A 52 -6.88 9.74 5.06
CA ALA A 52 -6.57 9.13 3.77
C ALA A 52 -6.88 7.62 3.78
N ALA A 53 -6.49 6.90 4.84
CA ALA A 53 -6.83 5.49 5.01
C ALA A 53 -8.35 5.26 4.97
N LYS A 54 -9.10 6.02 5.78
CA LYS A 54 -10.56 5.93 5.83
C LYS A 54 -11.24 6.26 4.51
N ALA A 55 -10.66 7.14 3.69
CA ALA A 55 -11.20 7.44 2.37
C ALA A 55 -11.10 6.22 1.43
N VAL A 56 -10.02 5.43 1.51
CA VAL A 56 -9.88 4.16 0.78
C VAL A 56 -10.87 3.13 1.31
N GLU A 57 -10.98 2.97 2.63
CA GLU A 57 -11.87 2.00 3.28
C GLU A 57 -13.35 2.28 3.00
N ALA A 58 -13.76 3.55 3.03
CA ALA A 58 -15.14 3.96 2.81
C ALA A 58 -15.57 3.86 1.34
N SER A 59 -14.63 3.70 0.40
CA SER A 59 -14.95 3.58 -1.03
C SER A 59 -15.79 2.31 -1.27
N PRO A 60 -16.97 2.42 -1.90
CA PRO A 60 -17.84 1.27 -2.16
C PRO A 60 -17.16 0.14 -2.97
N ALA A 61 -16.17 0.51 -3.77
CA ALA A 61 -15.43 -0.40 -4.62
C ALA A 61 -14.45 -1.29 -3.83
N SER A 62 -13.93 -0.79 -2.71
CA SER A 62 -13.01 -1.51 -1.81
C SER A 62 -13.65 -2.72 -1.12
N ARG A 63 -14.98 -2.87 -1.17
CA ARG A 63 -15.70 -4.00 -0.57
C ARG A 63 -15.41 -5.36 -1.24
N LYS A 64 -14.73 -5.35 -2.39
CA LYS A 64 -14.41 -6.57 -3.16
C LYS A 64 -13.11 -7.23 -2.71
N ILE A 65 -12.25 -6.53 -1.98
CA ILE A 65 -10.96 -7.03 -1.50
C ILE A 65 -10.93 -7.03 0.03
N ALA A 66 -10.15 -7.92 0.62
CA ALA A 66 -9.86 -7.86 2.04
C ALA A 66 -8.92 -6.66 2.30
N LEU A 67 -9.45 -5.60 2.90
CA LEU A 67 -8.72 -4.38 3.21
C LEU A 67 -8.49 -4.28 4.72
N SER A 68 -7.26 -3.96 5.13
CA SER A 68 -6.91 -3.66 6.52
C SER A 68 -6.06 -2.39 6.59
N HIS A 69 -6.05 -1.75 7.76
CA HIS A 69 -5.28 -0.54 8.04
C HIS A 69 -4.48 -0.70 9.33
N VAL A 70 -3.24 -0.21 9.31
CA VAL A 70 -2.36 -0.05 10.47
C VAL A 70 -1.65 1.30 10.38
N ALA A 71 -1.29 1.87 11.53
CA ALA A 71 -0.37 3.00 11.57
C ALA A 71 0.97 2.61 10.94
N PHE A 72 1.49 3.47 10.07
CA PHE A 72 2.72 3.21 9.33
C PHE A 72 3.92 3.08 10.27
N HIS A 73 4.03 3.99 11.24
CA HIS A 73 5.13 4.02 12.21
C HIS A 73 5.16 2.81 13.16
N ASP A 74 4.04 2.09 13.32
CA ASP A 74 3.93 0.96 14.24
C ASP A 74 3.93 -0.41 13.52
N TYR A 75 4.07 -0.44 12.19
CA TYR A 75 3.89 -1.68 11.40
C TYR A 75 4.71 -2.86 11.95
N ILE A 76 6.01 -2.65 12.14
CA ILE A 76 6.98 -3.69 12.54
C ILE A 76 6.64 -4.25 13.94
N LEU A 77 6.02 -3.46 14.82
CA LEU A 77 5.70 -3.87 16.18
C LEU A 77 4.51 -4.84 16.25
N HIS A 78 3.64 -4.82 15.24
CA HIS A 78 2.36 -5.52 15.28
C HIS A 78 2.19 -6.60 14.21
N HIS A 79 3.08 -6.65 13.22
CA HIS A 79 2.98 -7.59 12.10
C HIS A 79 4.16 -8.58 12.09
N GLN A 80 3.89 -9.80 11.65
CA GLN A 80 4.94 -10.80 11.44
C GLN A 80 5.75 -10.46 10.18
N PRO A 81 7.07 -10.71 10.18
CA PRO A 81 7.91 -10.48 9.01
C PRO A 81 7.62 -11.49 7.90
N GLY A 82 7.94 -11.14 6.66
CA GLY A 82 7.89 -12.07 5.53
C GLY A 82 6.50 -12.58 5.14
N THR A 83 5.47 -11.75 5.31
CA THR A 83 4.07 -12.10 5.04
C THR A 83 3.51 -11.46 3.77
N ILE A 84 4.16 -10.43 3.25
CA ILE A 84 3.69 -9.62 2.11
C ILE A 84 4.36 -10.07 0.81
N ASP A 85 3.61 -10.10 -0.29
CA ASP A 85 4.11 -10.43 -1.63
C ASP A 85 4.63 -9.19 -2.35
N VAL A 86 3.91 -8.06 -2.24
CA VAL A 86 4.25 -6.83 -2.94
C VAL A 86 4.14 -5.63 -2.00
N ALA A 87 5.21 -4.85 -1.86
CA ALA A 87 5.22 -3.61 -1.09
C ALA A 87 5.35 -2.41 -2.04
N VAL A 88 4.44 -1.45 -1.93
CA VAL A 88 4.39 -0.28 -2.81
C VAL A 88 4.49 1.00 -1.99
N MET A 89 5.33 1.90 -2.47
CA MET A 89 5.61 3.18 -1.84
C MET A 89 5.67 4.26 -2.92
N ASN A 90 4.73 5.22 -2.87
CA ASN A 90 4.76 6.42 -3.69
C ASN A 90 4.78 7.65 -2.79
N LEU A 91 5.91 7.86 -2.11
CA LEU A 91 6.04 8.96 -1.18
C LEU A 91 6.01 10.30 -1.91
N LEU A 92 5.11 11.18 -1.46
CA LEU A 92 5.20 12.60 -1.77
C LEU A 92 6.54 13.13 -1.27
N TYR A 93 7.10 14.11 -1.98
CA TYR A 93 8.34 14.76 -1.55
C TYR A 93 8.24 15.22 -0.10
N GLN A 94 9.19 14.77 0.73
CA GLN A 94 9.38 15.26 2.08
C GLN A 94 10.78 15.83 2.20
N SER A 95 10.91 16.93 2.95
CA SER A 95 12.20 17.62 3.15
C SER A 95 13.24 16.79 3.92
N GLY A 96 12.85 15.65 4.49
CA GLY A 96 13.73 14.70 5.15
C GLY A 96 13.56 13.27 4.61
N THR A 97 14.63 12.48 4.71
CA THR A 97 14.67 11.09 4.20
C THR A 97 14.21 10.05 5.21
N ALA A 98 13.95 10.43 6.46
CA ALA A 98 13.62 9.50 7.54
C ALA A 98 12.44 8.58 7.19
N TRP A 99 11.38 9.14 6.61
CA TRP A 99 10.20 8.38 6.21
C TRP A 99 10.42 7.47 5.01
N VAL A 100 11.31 7.87 4.09
CA VAL A 100 11.74 7.01 2.97
C VAL A 100 12.55 5.82 3.51
N VAL A 101 13.52 6.09 4.38
CA VAL A 101 14.35 5.05 5.01
C VAL A 101 13.49 4.10 5.83
N HIS A 102 12.56 4.63 6.61
CA HIS A 102 11.64 3.81 7.39
C HIS A 102 10.74 2.96 6.48
N GLY A 103 10.18 3.53 5.40
CA GLY A 103 9.40 2.77 4.43
C GLY A 103 10.17 1.62 3.80
N LEU A 104 11.45 1.83 3.45
CA LEU A 104 12.32 0.76 2.96
C LEU A 104 12.59 -0.33 4.02
N GLN A 105 12.74 0.06 5.29
CA GLN A 105 12.90 -0.90 6.39
C GLN A 105 11.62 -1.73 6.61
N VAL A 106 10.45 -1.09 6.57
CA VAL A 106 9.16 -1.76 6.66
C VAL A 106 8.97 -2.72 5.49
N ALA A 107 9.28 -2.29 4.26
CA ALA A 107 9.23 -3.14 3.08
C ALA A 107 10.13 -4.38 3.24
N ALA A 108 11.40 -4.18 3.59
CA ALA A 108 12.36 -5.26 3.78
C ALA A 108 11.95 -6.23 4.91
N TYR A 109 11.28 -5.74 5.95
CA TYR A 109 10.75 -6.56 7.03
C TYR A 109 9.51 -7.36 6.60
N ALA A 110 8.60 -6.73 5.86
CA ALA A 110 7.30 -7.28 5.51
C ALA A 110 7.37 -8.29 4.35
N LEU A 111 8.25 -8.06 3.37
CA LEU A 111 8.33 -8.87 2.16
C LEU A 111 8.83 -10.28 2.43
N ARG A 112 8.15 -11.27 1.86
CA ARG A 112 8.63 -12.66 1.81
C ARG A 112 9.77 -12.80 0.80
N ALA A 113 10.46 -13.95 0.83
CA ALA A 113 11.53 -14.21 -0.13
C ALA A 113 10.98 -14.21 -1.57
N GLY A 114 11.52 -13.33 -2.42
CA GLY A 114 11.11 -13.18 -3.82
C GLY A 114 10.05 -12.09 -4.07
N GLY A 115 9.53 -11.47 -3.01
CA GLY A 115 8.73 -10.23 -3.10
C GLY A 115 9.57 -8.96 -3.18
#